data_AF-A0A6L7MD09-F1
#
_entry.id   AF-A0A6L7MD09-F1
#
_cell.length_a   1.000
_cell.length_b   1.000
_cell.length_c   1.000
_cell.angle_alpha   90.00
_cell.angle_beta   90.00
_cell.angle_gamma   90.00
#
_symmetry.space_group_name_H-M   'P 1'
#
loop_
_entity.id
_entity.type
_entity.pdbx_description
1 polymer ?
#
loop_
_entity_poly.entity_id
_entity_poly.type
_entity_poly.pdbx_seq_one_letter_code
_entity_poly.pdbx_strand_id
1 'polypeptide(L)'
;MAPVYVGDVARVMADALDDPETFGARIDLCGPKKYTLKQLVGYTAELSGSKTKVLGLPKGLSKLQAYFFEFVPGKPFSVDNFHSLQTHSTCPGEEHCPTPLEAVAPSYLSDQPRHVHYDRFRSKR
;
A
#
# COMPACT_ATOMS: atom_id res chain seq x y z
N MET A 1 -4.32 8.55 2.00
CA MET A 1 -4.56 7.20 1.44
C MET A 1 -4.75 6.22 2.59
N ALA A 2 -5.58 5.19 2.41
CA ALA A 2 -5.86 4.15 3.40
C ALA A 2 -5.37 2.79 2.86
N PRO A 3 -4.11 2.40 3.13
CA PRO A 3 -3.54 1.16 2.61
C PRO A 3 -4.32 -0.06 3.07
N VAL A 4 -4.55 -1.01 2.17
CA VAL A 4 -5.29 -2.25 2.46
C VAL A 4 -4.35 -3.45 2.49
N TYR A 5 -4.57 -4.36 3.44
CA TYR A 5 -3.92 -5.67 3.43
C TYR A 5 -4.64 -6.57 2.42
N VAL A 6 -3.89 -7.18 1.50
CA VAL A 6 -4.45 -8.03 0.44
C VAL A 6 -5.24 -9.22 0.99
N GLY A 7 -4.90 -9.74 2.17
CA GLY A 7 -5.65 -10.83 2.79
C GLY A 7 -7.04 -10.42 3.24
N ASP A 8 -7.24 -9.16 3.66
CA ASP A 8 -8.59 -8.65 3.96
C ASP A 8 -9.40 -8.47 2.67
N VAL A 9 -8.77 -7.97 1.60
CA VAL A 9 -9.42 -7.85 0.29
C VAL A 9 -9.89 -9.21 -0.21
N ALA A 10 -9.02 -10.22 -0.16
CA ALA A 10 -9.37 -11.57 -0.57
C ALA A 10 -10.52 -12.16 0.26
N ARG A 11 -10.56 -11.89 1.57
CA ARG A 11 -11.66 -12.30 2.45
C ARG A 11 -12.97 -11.64 2.04
N VAL A 12 -13.00 -10.32 1.90
CA VAL A 12 -14.22 -9.59 1.51
C VAL A 12 -14.70 -10.03 0.12
N MET A 13 -13.79 -10.30 -0.81
CA MET A 13 -14.14 -10.84 -2.13
C MET A 13 -14.74 -12.25 -2.03
N ALA A 14 -14.25 -13.11 -1.14
CA ALA A 14 -14.80 -14.44 -0.93
C ALA A 14 -16.17 -14.38 -0.25
N ASP A 15 -16.31 -13.58 0.81
CA ASP A 15 -17.56 -13.41 1.55
C ASP A 15 -18.68 -12.86 0.64
N ALA A 16 -18.34 -11.94 -0.28
CA ALA A 16 -19.29 -11.39 -1.25
C ALA A 16 -19.83 -12.41 -2.27
N LEU A 17 -19.18 -13.56 -2.45
CA LEU A 17 -19.71 -14.60 -3.35
C LEU A 17 -20.95 -15.28 -2.76
N ASP A 18 -20.99 -15.41 -1.43
CA ASP A 18 -22.04 -16.12 -0.70
C ASP A 18 -23.11 -15.16 -0.13
N ASP A 19 -22.91 -13.84 -0.25
CA ASP A 19 -23.84 -12.81 0.22
C ASP A 19 -24.62 -12.14 -0.94
N PRO A 20 -25.91 -12.50 -1.14
CA PRO A 20 -26.75 -11.91 -2.18
C PRO A 20 -26.92 -10.39 -2.08
N GLU A 21 -26.78 -9.80 -0.89
CA GLU A 21 -26.92 -8.35 -0.69
C GLU A 21 -25.77 -7.58 -1.35
N THR A 22 -24.63 -8.24 -1.60
CA THR A 22 -23.47 -7.64 -2.27
C THR A 22 -23.58 -7.66 -3.80
N PHE A 23 -24.61 -8.31 -4.37
CA PHE A 23 -24.72 -8.49 -5.82
C PHE A 23 -25.02 -7.16 -6.51
N GLY A 24 -24.11 -6.73 -7.39
CA GLY A 24 -24.19 -5.43 -8.06
C GLY A 24 -23.85 -4.25 -7.15
N ALA A 25 -23.50 -4.48 -5.89
CA ALA A 25 -23.06 -3.46 -4.97
C ALA A 25 -21.62 -3.03 -5.27
N ARG A 26 -21.32 -1.76 -4.98
CA ARG A 26 -19.95 -1.26 -4.95
C ARG A 26 -19.48 -1.25 -3.51
N ILE A 27 -18.45 -2.04 -3.22
CA ILE A 27 -17.83 -2.10 -1.90
C ILE A 27 -16.49 -1.36 -1.96
N ASP A 28 -16.38 -0.25 -1.23
CA ASP A 28 -15.12 0.48 -1.12
C ASP A 28 -14.26 -0.15 -0.01
N LEU A 29 -13.06 -0.58 -0.37
CA LEU A 29 -12.12 -1.25 0.55
C LEU A 29 -11.04 -0.28 1.01
N CYS A 30 -11.01 -0.02 2.31
CA CYS A 30 -10.00 0.81 2.95
C CYS A 30 -9.49 0.17 4.23
N GLY A 31 -8.19 0.32 4.46
CA GLY A 31 -7.57 -0.09 5.71
C GLY A 31 -7.91 0.86 6.85
N PRO A 32 -7.52 0.49 8.09
CA PRO A 32 -8.11 1.04 9.30
C PRO A 32 -7.54 2.42 9.70
N LYS A 33 -6.61 2.95 8.90
CA LYS A 33 -5.89 4.18 9.22
C LYS A 33 -5.48 4.91 7.95
N LYS A 34 -5.66 6.22 7.98
CA LYS A 34 -5.30 7.12 6.88
C LYS A 34 -3.87 7.62 7.06
N TYR A 35 -3.11 7.59 5.97
CA TYR A 35 -1.73 8.05 5.88
C TYR A 35 -1.54 9.07 4.77
N THR A 36 -0.59 9.97 4.97
CA THR A 36 0.04 10.73 3.90
C THR A 36 1.12 9.90 3.22
N LEU A 37 1.45 10.20 1.96
CA LEU A 37 2.57 9.55 1.28
C LEU A 37 3.88 9.70 2.06
N LYS A 38 4.11 10.87 2.65
CA LYS A 38 5.30 11.15 3.48
C LYS A 38 5.40 10.19 4.68
N GLN A 39 4.30 9.92 5.36
CA GLN A 39 4.27 8.97 6.47
C GLN A 39 4.58 7.55 6.00
N LEU A 40 4.03 7.11 4.88
CA LEU A 40 4.30 5.77 4.34
C LEU A 40 5.76 5.60 3.93
N VAL A 41 6.31 6.56 3.20
CA VAL A 41 7.73 6.51 2.79
C VAL A 41 8.65 6.57 4.01
N GLY A 42 8.32 7.40 5.01
CA GLY A 42 9.04 7.47 6.28
C GLY A 42 9.02 6.14 7.04
N TYR A 43 7.84 5.52 7.16
CA TYR A 43 7.69 4.23 7.82
C TYR A 43 8.43 3.10 7.08
N THR A 44 8.39 3.08 5.75
CA THR A 44 9.19 2.14 4.95
C THR A 44 10.69 2.35 5.16
N ALA A 45 11.16 3.59 5.23
CA ALA A 45 12.57 3.90 5.49
C ALA A 45 13.00 3.41 6.89
N GLU A 46 12.14 3.60 7.90
CA GLU A 46 12.37 3.09 9.25
C GLU A 46 12.48 1.56 9.29
N LEU A 47 11.51 0.85 8.70
CA LEU A 47 11.51 -0.62 8.67
C LEU A 47 12.70 -1.21 7.90
N SER A 48 13.10 -0.58 6.80
CA SER A 48 14.21 -1.03 5.97
C SER A 48 15.59 -0.61 6.47
N GLY A 49 15.68 0.12 7.61
CA GLY A 49 16.94 0.63 8.14
C GLY A 49 17.58 1.74 7.28
N SER A 50 16.81 2.35 6.37
CA SER A 50 17.30 3.39 5.47
C SER A 50 17.46 4.73 6.20
N LYS A 51 18.65 5.34 6.10
CA LYS A 51 18.96 6.65 6.71
C LYS A 51 18.46 7.85 5.87
N THR A 52 17.58 7.60 4.90
CA THR A 52 17.18 8.60 3.90
C THR A 52 16.22 9.64 4.48
N LYS A 53 16.49 10.92 4.24
CA LYS A 53 15.59 12.01 4.64
C LYS A 53 14.40 12.11 3.68
N VAL A 54 13.18 12.01 4.20
CA VAL A 54 11.95 12.13 3.40
C VAL A 54 11.49 13.58 3.35
N LEU A 55 11.80 14.26 2.23
CA LEU A 55 11.42 15.65 1.98
C LEU A 55 10.25 15.73 1.00
N GLY A 56 9.33 16.66 1.27
CA GLY A 56 8.21 16.94 0.36
C GLY A 56 8.66 17.81 -0.79
N LEU A 57 8.28 17.43 -2.02
CA LEU A 57 8.50 18.23 -3.22
C LEU A 57 7.25 19.06 -3.54
N PRO A 58 7.39 20.34 -3.96
CA PRO A 58 6.27 21.14 -4.44
C PRO A 58 5.73 20.57 -5.76
N LYS A 59 4.43 20.79 -6.03
CA LYS A 59 3.70 20.18 -7.15
C LYS A 59 4.41 20.31 -8.51
N GLY A 60 5.00 21.48 -8.81
CA GLY A 60 5.70 21.72 -10.06
C GLY A 60 6.95 20.83 -10.24
N LEU A 61 7.76 20.68 -9.19
CA LEU A 61 8.95 19.83 -9.23
C LEU A 61 8.56 18.35 -9.29
N SER A 62 7.53 17.94 -8.54
CA SER A 62 7.02 16.56 -8.59
C SER A 62 6.51 16.17 -9.98
N LYS A 63 5.86 17.09 -10.69
CA LYS A 63 5.40 16.87 -12.08
C LYS A 63 6.59 16.71 -13.03
N LEU A 64 7.60 17.57 -12.91
CA LEU A 64 8.80 17.50 -13.73
C LEU A 64 9.56 16.18 -13.49
N GLN A 65 9.70 15.78 -12.23
CA GLN A 65 10.29 14.49 -11.86
C GLN A 65 9.55 13.32 -12.50
N ALA A 66 8.21 13.29 -12.42
CA ALA A 66 7.40 12.24 -13.01
C ALA A 66 7.58 12.16 -14.54
N TYR A 67 7.68 13.30 -15.23
CA TYR A 67 7.91 13.34 -16.66
C TYR A 67 9.27 12.75 -17.06
N PHE A 68 10.34 13.06 -16.33
CA PHE A 68 11.64 12.46 -16.58
C PHE A 68 11.66 10.96 -16.24
N PHE A 69 11.02 10.56 -15.13
CA PHE A 69 11.04 9.19 -14.64
C PHE A 69 10.11 8.25 -15.45
N GLU A 70 9.21 8.79 -16.26
CA GLU A 70 8.39 8.04 -17.22
C GLU A 70 9.23 7.26 -18.24
N PHE A 71 10.40 7.81 -18.60
CA PHE A 71 11.31 7.23 -19.61
C PHE A 71 12.40 6.34 -19.01
N VAL A 72 12.49 6.25 -17.67
CA VAL A 72 13.48 5.41 -16.99
C VAL A 72 12.98 3.95 -17.02
N PRO A 73 13.82 2.97 -17.41
CA PRO A 73 13.46 1.56 -17.34
C PRO A 73 12.95 1.17 -15.95
N GLY A 74 11.78 0.53 -15.90
CA GLY A 74 11.11 0.16 -14.63
C GLY A 74 10.22 1.24 -14.03
N LYS A 75 10.15 2.45 -14.61
CA LYS A 75 9.22 3.55 -14.24
C LYS A 75 9.07 3.77 -12.74
N PRO A 76 10.17 4.14 -12.03
CA PRO A 76 10.16 4.25 -10.57
C PRO A 76 9.12 5.26 -10.06
N PHE A 77 8.79 6.28 -10.86
CA PHE A 77 7.71 7.22 -10.58
C PHE A 77 7.13 7.77 -11.89
N SER A 78 6.00 7.23 -12.34
CA SER A 78 5.34 7.63 -13.60
C SER A 78 4.47 8.87 -13.45
N VAL A 79 4.10 9.47 -14.59
CA VAL A 79 3.11 10.56 -14.66
C VAL A 79 1.75 10.08 -14.14
N ASP A 80 1.37 8.84 -14.41
CA ASP A 80 0.13 8.23 -13.91
C ASP A 80 0.12 8.13 -12.37
N ASN A 81 1.22 7.65 -11.77
CA ASN A 81 1.36 7.61 -10.31
C ASN A 81 1.27 9.01 -9.71
N PHE A 82 1.89 10.01 -10.34
CA PHE A 82 1.78 11.40 -9.90
C PHE A 82 0.32 11.89 -9.89
N HIS A 83 -0.46 11.59 -10.93
CA HIS A 83 -1.87 11.96 -10.99
C HIS A 83 -2.72 11.22 -9.95
N SER A 84 -2.52 9.92 -9.80
CA SER A 84 -3.23 9.10 -8.80
C SER A 84 -3.00 9.60 -7.37
N LEU A 85 -1.82 10.12 -7.07
CA LEU A 85 -1.49 10.71 -5.76
C LEU A 85 -2.19 12.04 -5.47
N GLN A 86 -2.71 12.73 -6.49
CA GLN A 86 -3.49 13.97 -6.30
C GLN A 86 -4.91 13.68 -5.79
N THR A 87 -5.38 12.45 -5.98
CA THR A 87 -6.70 12.01 -5.55
C THR A 87 -6.59 11.24 -4.23
N HIS A 88 -7.48 11.54 -3.29
CA HIS A 88 -7.53 10.82 -2.02
C HIS A 88 -8.01 9.38 -2.22
N SER A 89 -7.08 8.41 -2.13
CA SER A 89 -7.42 6.98 -2.05
C SER A 89 -7.90 6.63 -0.63
N THR A 90 -9.13 7.03 -0.30
CA THR A 90 -9.78 6.83 1.01
C THR A 90 -11.28 6.62 0.84
N CYS A 91 -11.90 5.93 1.77
CA CYS A 91 -13.33 5.62 1.75
C CYS A 91 -14.10 6.63 2.63
N PRO A 92 -15.35 6.97 2.25
CA PRO A 92 -16.23 7.81 3.06
C PRO A 92 -16.92 7.04 4.20
N GLY A 93 -16.98 5.70 4.13
CA GLY A 93 -17.71 4.83 5.05
C GLY A 93 -16.84 3.85 5.84
N GLU A 94 -17.43 2.70 6.17
CA GLU A 94 -16.84 1.67 7.04
C GLU A 94 -15.55 1.04 6.49
N GLU A 95 -14.70 0.63 7.43
CA GLU A 95 -13.41 0.01 7.14
C GLU A 95 -13.59 -1.50 6.99
N HIS A 96 -13.77 -1.95 5.74
CA HIS A 96 -13.91 -3.39 5.41
C HIS A 96 -12.60 -4.18 5.57
N CYS A 97 -11.46 -3.50 5.73
CA CYS A 97 -10.15 -4.14 5.88
C CYS A 97 -9.55 -3.80 7.26
N PRO A 98 -9.76 -4.63 8.29
CA PRO A 98 -9.38 -4.28 9.66
C PRO A 98 -7.88 -4.43 9.95
N THR A 99 -7.11 -5.10 9.09
CA THR A 99 -5.71 -5.38 9.37
C THR A 99 -4.86 -4.11 9.21
N PRO A 100 -4.23 -3.60 10.28
CA PRO A 100 -3.43 -2.40 10.20
C PRO A 100 -2.12 -2.68 9.46
N LEU A 101 -1.64 -1.67 8.72
CA LEU A 101 -0.38 -1.75 7.98
C LEU A 101 0.79 -2.17 8.89
N GLU A 102 0.82 -1.64 10.12
CA GLU A 102 1.87 -1.90 11.09
C GLU A 102 1.95 -3.37 11.55
N ALA A 103 0.86 -4.13 11.43
CA ALA A 103 0.86 -5.56 11.77
C ALA A 103 1.53 -6.42 10.69
N VAL A 104 1.51 -5.99 9.41
CA VAL A 104 1.98 -6.81 8.29
C VAL A 104 3.29 -6.28 7.71
N ALA A 105 3.44 -4.96 7.58
CA ALA A 105 4.59 -4.33 6.92
C ALA A 105 5.96 -4.78 7.46
N PRO A 106 6.17 -4.93 8.78
CA PRO A 106 7.46 -5.40 9.30
C PRO A 106 7.84 -6.79 8.78
N SER A 107 6.86 -7.68 8.51
CA SER A 107 7.12 -9.06 8.11
C SER A 107 7.83 -9.19 6.75
N TYR A 108 7.70 -8.18 5.87
CA TYR A 108 8.29 -8.20 4.53
C TYR A 108 9.23 -7.01 4.23
N LEU A 109 9.28 -5.98 5.10
CA LEU A 109 10.18 -4.83 4.95
C LEU A 109 11.33 -4.79 5.95
N SER A 110 11.24 -5.50 7.09
CA SER A 110 12.34 -5.52 8.05
C SER A 110 13.55 -6.29 7.52
N ASP A 111 14.73 -5.92 7.99
CA ASP A 111 16.03 -6.51 7.64
C ASP A 111 16.21 -7.96 8.17
N GLN A 112 15.11 -8.68 8.41
CA GLN A 112 15.14 -10.09 8.77
C GLN A 112 15.53 -10.92 7.53
N PRO A 113 16.37 -11.95 7.69
CA PRO A 113 16.78 -12.78 6.58
C PRO A 113 15.55 -13.37 5.88
N ARG A 114 15.35 -12.98 4.60
CA ARG A 114 14.21 -13.35 3.75
C ARG A 114 13.88 -14.84 3.77
N HIS A 115 14.86 -15.70 4.08
CA HIS A 115 14.70 -17.14 4.22
C HIS A 115 13.74 -17.57 5.35
N VAL A 116 13.71 -16.88 6.49
CA VAL A 116 12.91 -17.30 7.66
C VAL A 116 11.41 -17.29 7.38
N HIS A 117 10.93 -16.35 6.54
CA HIS A 117 9.53 -16.29 6.15
C HIS A 117 9.13 -17.48 5.25
N TYR A 118 9.96 -17.81 4.26
CA TYR A 118 9.72 -18.95 3.37
C TYR A 118 9.90 -20.32 4.07
N ASP A 119 10.82 -20.40 5.05
CA ASP A 119 11.07 -21.62 5.81
C ASP A 119 9.86 -22.06 6.63
N ARG A 120 9.00 -21.12 7.07
CA ARG A 120 7.71 -21.43 7.71
C ARG A 120 6.71 -22.11 6.78
N PHE A 121 6.75 -21.81 5.48
CA PHE A 121 5.91 -22.49 4.48
C PHE A 121 6.52 -23.83 4.04
N ARG A 122 7.85 -23.96 4.09
CA ARG A 122 8.57 -25.22 3.81
C ARG A 122 8.46 -26.24 4.92
N SER A 123 8.38 -25.82 6.18
CA SER A 123 8.27 -26.72 7.35
C SER A 123 6.87 -27.32 7.55
N LYS A 124 5.88 -26.89 6.76
CA LYS A 124 4.51 -27.46 6.74
C LYS A 124 4.32 -28.54 5.66
N ARG A 125 5.40 -29.17 5.20
CA ARG A 125 5.35 -30.30 4.26
C ARG A 125 5.62 -31.61 4.98
#